data_AF-A0A2R6JSZ6-F1
#
_entry.id   AF-A0A2R6JSZ6-F1
#
_cell.length_a   1.000
_cell.length_b   1.000
_cell.length_c   1.000
_cell.angle_alpha   90.00
_cell.angle_beta   90.00
_cell.angle_gamma   90.00
#
_symmetry.space_group_name_H-M   'P 1'
#
loop_
_entity.id
_entity.type
_entity.pdbx_description
1 polymer ?
#
loop_
_entity_poly.entity_id
_entity_poly.type
_entity_poly.pdbx_seq_one_letter_code
_entity_poly.pdbx_strand_id
1 'polypeptide(L)'
;MTTTAPESHEDPRRIELTRAEQWVLHHVLVARCERARADRRTPPWWTVDAIEKLENGAPSFTPFEARRLRTDLNEYAEVPETPTEDAEAARTVAEKLERTFEADLAASPE
;
A
#
# COMPACT_ATOMS: atom_id res chain seq x y z
N MET A 1 8.99 -1.68 -42.49
CA MET A 1 8.39 -2.25 -41.27
C MET A 1 9.38 -2.04 -40.14
N THR A 2 9.06 -1.15 -39.19
CA THR A 2 9.83 -1.02 -37.95
C THR A 2 8.79 -0.94 -36.84
N THR A 3 8.45 -2.09 -36.28
CA THR A 3 7.60 -2.17 -35.08
C THR A 3 8.51 -1.83 -33.91
N THR A 4 8.48 -0.58 -33.47
CA THR A 4 9.06 -0.19 -32.18
C THR A 4 8.20 -0.85 -31.10
N ALA A 5 8.75 -1.84 -30.39
CA ALA A 5 8.12 -2.36 -29.19
C ALA A 5 7.95 -1.20 -28.20
N PRO A 6 6.80 -1.07 -27.50
CA PRO A 6 6.66 -0.04 -26.50
C PRO A 6 7.71 -0.30 -25.42
N GLU A 7 8.62 0.64 -25.25
CA GLU A 7 9.53 0.70 -24.11
C GLU A 7 8.65 0.59 -22.87
N SER A 8 8.82 -0.47 -22.10
CA SER A 8 8.11 -0.64 -20.83
C SER A 8 8.57 0.49 -19.90
N HIS A 9 7.85 1.61 -19.92
CA HIS A 9 7.97 2.60 -18.87
C HIS A 9 7.47 1.93 -17.59
N GLU A 10 8.41 1.44 -16.80
CA GLU A 10 8.13 1.01 -15.43
C GLU A 10 7.49 2.21 -14.73
N ASP A 11 6.26 2.04 -14.26
CA ASP A 11 5.57 3.07 -13.51
C ASP A 11 6.40 3.35 -12.25
N PRO A 12 6.99 4.54 -12.07
CA PRO A 12 7.87 4.83 -10.95
C PRO A 12 7.15 4.76 -9.59
N ARG A 13 5.82 4.68 -9.60
CA ARG A 13 4.96 4.55 -8.42
C ARG A 13 4.53 3.11 -8.14
N ARG A 14 4.93 2.16 -9.00
CA ARG A 14 4.75 0.74 -8.77
C ARG A 14 5.65 0.28 -7.63
N ILE A 15 5.14 -0.61 -6.80
CA ILE A 15 5.92 -1.27 -5.75
C ILE A 15 5.95 -2.76 -6.00
N GLU A 16 7.16 -3.31 -5.99
CA GLU A 16 7.39 -4.76 -6.05
C GLU A 16 7.18 -5.38 -4.67
N LEU A 17 6.15 -6.22 -4.58
CA LEU A 17 5.73 -6.88 -3.35
C LEU A 17 5.86 -8.40 -3.46
N THR A 18 6.44 -9.03 -2.44
CA THR A 18 6.37 -10.48 -2.27
C THR A 18 4.94 -10.91 -1.95
N ARG A 19 4.64 -12.21 -2.07
CA ARG A 19 3.30 -12.72 -1.74
C ARG A 19 2.90 -12.47 -0.29
N ALA A 20 3.85 -12.58 0.65
CA ALA A 20 3.59 -12.31 2.06
C ALA A 20 3.27 -10.82 2.28
N GLU A 21 4.05 -9.93 1.67
CA GLU A 21 3.83 -8.49 1.72
C GLU A 21 2.48 -8.08 1.09
N GLN A 22 2.11 -8.68 -0.05
CA GLN A 22 0.80 -8.46 -0.66
C GLN A 22 -0.33 -8.91 0.28
N TRP A 23 -0.17 -10.05 0.94
CA TRP A 23 -1.20 -10.55 1.86
C TRP A 23 -1.39 -9.63 3.06
N VAL A 24 -0.30 -9.16 3.67
CA VAL A 24 -0.35 -8.21 4.79
C VAL A 24 -0.96 -6.87 4.36
N LEU A 25 -0.54 -6.32 3.23
CA LEU A 25 -1.11 -5.07 2.71
C LEU A 25 -2.63 -5.21 2.44
N HIS A 26 -3.02 -6.33 1.83
CA HIS A 26 -4.43 -6.65 1.59
C HIS A 26 -5.21 -6.76 2.91
N HIS A 27 -4.66 -7.47 3.89
CA HIS A 27 -5.27 -7.62 5.21
C HIS A 27 -5.51 -6.27 5.88
N VAL A 28 -4.51 -5.38 5.89
CA VAL A 28 -4.62 -4.03 6.47
C VAL A 28 -5.71 -3.20 5.78
N LEU A 29 -5.76 -3.24 4.44
CA LEU A 29 -6.80 -2.55 3.66
C LEU A 29 -8.21 -3.08 3.96
N VAL A 30 -8.39 -4.40 4.03
CA VAL A 30 -9.67 -5.01 4.39
C VAL A 30 -10.06 -4.67 5.82
N ALA A 31 -9.13 -4.77 6.77
CA ALA A 31 -9.37 -4.43 8.17
C ALA A 31 -9.83 -2.97 8.33
N ARG A 32 -9.27 -2.04 7.53
CA ARG A 32 -9.72 -0.65 7.48
C ARG A 32 -11.16 -0.51 7.00
N CYS A 33 -11.54 -1.22 5.93
CA CYS A 33 -12.92 -1.27 5.45
C CYS A 33 -13.88 -1.83 6.51
N GLU A 34 -13.51 -2.92 7.17
CA GLU A 34 -14.30 -3.53 8.24
C GLU A 34 -14.45 -2.60 9.45
N ARG A 35 -13.38 -1.90 9.85
CA ARG A 35 -13.44 -0.91 10.92
C ARG A 35 -14.40 0.24 10.59
N ALA A 36 -14.35 0.76 9.37
CA ALA A 36 -15.30 1.78 8.92
C ALA A 36 -16.75 1.28 8.98
N ARG A 37 -17.00 0.04 8.53
CA ARG A 37 -18.32 -0.61 8.60
C ARG A 37 -18.80 -0.79 10.03
N ALA A 38 -17.95 -1.27 10.93
CA ALA A 38 -18.26 -1.43 12.35
C ALA A 38 -18.68 -0.10 13.00
N ASP A 39 -18.02 0.99 12.61
CA ASP A 39 -18.35 2.35 13.05
C ASP A 39 -19.56 2.97 12.34
N ARG A 40 -20.28 2.21 11.48
CA ARG A 40 -21.38 2.68 10.62
C ARG A 40 -20.97 3.85 9.70
N ARG A 41 -19.71 3.87 9.27
CA ARG A 41 -19.15 4.83 8.32
C ARG A 41 -18.90 4.16 6.97
N THR A 42 -18.89 4.96 5.91
CA THR A 42 -18.45 4.49 4.60
C THR A 42 -16.94 4.29 4.61
N PRO A 43 -16.41 3.17 4.11
CA PRO A 43 -14.97 3.01 3.90
C PRO A 43 -14.40 4.14 3.06
N PRO A 44 -13.17 4.60 3.33
CA PRO A 44 -12.52 5.60 2.48
C PRO A 44 -12.41 5.08 1.04
N TRP A 45 -12.77 5.92 0.06
CA TRP A 45 -12.79 5.54 -1.36
C TRP A 45 -11.43 5.00 -1.83
N TRP A 46 -10.33 5.59 -1.37
CA TRP A 46 -8.97 5.19 -1.73
C TRP A 46 -8.62 3.78 -1.25
N THR A 47 -9.26 3.29 -0.18
CA THR A 47 -8.98 1.96 0.37
C THR A 47 -9.48 0.87 -0.57
N VAL A 48 -10.65 1.09 -1.20
CA VAL A 48 -11.20 0.14 -2.19
C VAL A 48 -10.34 0.14 -3.46
N ASP A 49 -9.98 1.33 -3.96
CA ASP A 49 -9.11 1.47 -5.13
C ASP A 49 -7.72 0.83 -4.89
N ALA A 50 -7.16 0.96 -3.69
CA ALA A 50 -5.91 0.30 -3.31
C ALA A 50 -6.01 -1.24 -3.27
N ILE A 51 -7.16 -1.80 -2.87
CA ILE A 51 -7.41 -3.25 -2.93
C ILE A 51 -7.44 -3.70 -4.39
N GLU A 52 -8.20 -3.01 -5.24
CA GLU A 52 -8.29 -3.34 -6.67
C GLU A 52 -6.91 -3.30 -7.35
N LYS A 53 -6.11 -2.26 -7.06
CA LYS A 53 -4.71 -2.14 -7.55
C LYS A 53 -3.86 -3.34 -7.14
N LEU A 54 -4.01 -3.81 -5.90
CA LEU A 54 -3.26 -4.93 -5.36
C LEU A 54 -3.69 -6.27 -5.98
N GLU A 55 -5.00 -6.50 -6.11
CA GLU A 55 -5.57 -7.71 -6.71
C GLU A 55 -5.24 -7.84 -8.20
N ASN A 56 -5.07 -6.72 -8.90
CA ASN A 56 -4.62 -6.69 -10.29
C ASN A 56 -3.13 -7.02 -10.48
N GLY A 57 -2.37 -7.23 -9.40
CA GLY A 57 -1.00 -7.76 -9.43
C GLY A 57 0.09 -6.76 -9.82
N ALA A 58 -0.24 -5.47 -9.93
CA ALA A 58 0.71 -4.41 -10.24
C ALA A 58 0.36 -3.14 -9.45
N PRO A 59 0.51 -3.14 -8.12
CA PRO A 59 0.07 -2.04 -7.29
C PRO A 59 0.90 -0.78 -7.57
N SER A 60 0.26 0.22 -8.16
CA SER A 60 0.78 1.58 -8.32
C SER A 60 -0.06 2.53 -7.49
N PHE A 61 0.60 3.22 -6.55
CA PHE A 61 -0.09 4.07 -5.57
C PHE A 61 0.12 5.56 -5.87
N THR A 62 -0.82 6.38 -5.43
CA THR A 62 -0.60 7.82 -5.36
C THR A 62 0.22 8.17 -4.10
N PRO A 63 0.91 9.33 -4.04
CA PRO A 63 1.59 9.75 -2.81
C PRO A 63 0.66 9.84 -1.59
N PHE A 64 -0.60 10.21 -1.82
CA PHE A 64 -1.63 10.24 -0.79
C PHE A 64 -1.94 8.83 -0.24
N GLU A 65 -2.17 7.86 -1.13
CA GLU A 65 -2.37 6.46 -0.74
C GLU A 65 -1.15 5.91 -0.03
N ALA A 66 0.06 6.17 -0.57
CA ALA A 66 1.29 5.67 0.01
C ALA A 66 1.52 6.17 1.44
N ARG A 67 1.23 7.46 1.70
CA ARG A 67 1.28 8.03 3.04
C ARG A 67 0.28 7.35 3.99
N ARG A 68 -0.97 7.17 3.55
CA ARG A 68 -2.01 6.52 4.37
C ARG A 68 -1.68 5.07 4.66
N LEU A 69 -1.24 4.32 3.66
CA LEU A 69 -0.81 2.94 3.78
C LEU A 69 0.38 2.81 4.75
N ARG A 70 1.38 3.68 4.64
CA ARG A 70 2.53 3.68 5.57
C ARG A 70 2.07 3.83 7.02
N THR A 71 1.17 4.77 7.29
CA THR A 71 0.59 4.94 8.64
C THR A 71 -0.14 3.69 9.09
N ASP A 72 -1.05 3.15 8.27
CA ASP A 72 -1.87 1.98 8.64
C ASP A 72 -1.01 0.72 8.84
N LEU A 73 0.04 0.51 8.04
CA LEU A 73 0.99 -0.60 8.16
C LEU A 73 1.83 -0.50 9.42
N ASN A 74 2.32 0.71 9.76
CA ASN A 74 3.05 0.94 10.99
C ASN A 74 2.15 0.72 12.21
N GLU A 75 0.91 1.23 12.18
CA GLU A 75 -0.07 0.96 13.24
C GLU A 75 -0.30 -0.54 13.41
N TYR A 76 -0.48 -1.29 12.32
CA TYR A 76 -0.67 -2.74 12.34
C TYR A 76 0.54 -3.49 12.91
N ALA A 77 1.77 -3.08 12.58
CA ALA A 77 2.99 -3.72 13.06
C ALA A 77 3.25 -3.51 14.57
N GLU A 78 2.68 -2.46 15.15
CA GLU A 78 2.80 -2.13 16.57
C GLU A 78 1.69 -2.78 17.44
N VAL A 79 0.70 -3.42 16.83
CA VAL A 79 -0.33 -4.18 17.56
C VAL A 79 0.31 -5.43 18.18
N PRO A 80 0.26 -5.61 19.52
CA PRO A 80 0.91 -6.74 20.19
C PRO A 80 0.43 -8.12 19.73
N GLU A 81 -0.81 -8.21 19.25
CA GLU A 81 -1.42 -9.45 18.74
C GLU A 81 -1.01 -9.79 17.30
N THR A 82 -0.34 -8.88 16.59
CA THR A 82 0.12 -9.13 15.22
C THR A 82 1.24 -10.18 15.23
N PRO A 83 1.13 -11.26 14.43
CA PRO A 83 2.21 -12.23 14.28
C PRO A 83 3.53 -11.56 13.87
N THR A 84 4.65 -12.02 14.42
CA THR A 84 5.97 -11.40 14.16
C THR A 84 6.29 -11.31 12.66
N GLU A 85 5.98 -12.36 11.91
CA GLU A 85 6.19 -12.41 10.45
C GLU A 85 5.35 -11.36 9.70
N ASP A 86 4.11 -11.14 10.14
CA ASP A 86 3.20 -10.16 9.54
C ASP A 86 3.65 -8.73 9.89
N ALA A 87 4.12 -8.51 11.12
CA ALA A 87 4.66 -7.22 11.55
C ALA A 87 5.95 -6.86 10.79
N GLU A 88 6.86 -7.82 10.58
CA GLU A 88 8.07 -7.63 9.78
C GLU A 88 7.75 -7.34 8.31
N ALA A 89 6.79 -8.07 7.73
CA ALA A 89 6.32 -7.81 6.37
C ALA A 89 5.67 -6.41 6.28
N ALA A 90 4.84 -6.02 7.25
CA ALA A 90 4.21 -4.70 7.28
C ALA A 90 5.24 -3.56 7.31
N ARG A 91 6.25 -3.66 8.18
CA ARG A 91 7.36 -2.69 8.26
C ARG A 91 8.13 -2.64 6.95
N THR A 92 8.44 -3.80 6.36
CA THR A 92 9.12 -3.88 5.06
C THR A 92 8.33 -3.15 3.96
N VAL A 93 7.01 -3.31 3.90
CA VAL A 93 6.16 -2.60 2.93
C VAL A 93 6.13 -1.10 3.22
N ALA A 94 6.05 -0.70 4.50
CA ALA A 94 6.09 0.71 4.89
C ALA A 94 7.40 1.39 4.46
N GLU A 95 8.54 0.72 4.61
CA GLU A 95 9.85 1.19 4.14
C GLU A 95 9.92 1.28 2.61
N LYS A 96 9.35 0.30 1.89
CA LYS A 96 9.27 0.36 0.41
C LYS A 96 8.45 1.57 -0.04
N LEU A 97 7.29 1.81 0.58
CA LEU A 97 6.45 2.97 0.31
C LEU A 97 7.21 4.28 0.59
N GLU A 98 7.93 4.35 1.72
CA GLU A 98 8.72 5.52 2.05
C GLU A 98 9.81 5.80 1.02
N ARG A 99 10.58 4.78 0.64
CA ARG A 99 11.64 4.92 -0.39
C ARG A 99 11.10 5.32 -1.75
N THR A 100 9.99 4.73 -2.20
CA THR A 100 9.41 5.03 -3.51
C THR A 100 8.83 6.45 -3.57
N PHE A 101 8.29 6.95 -2.46
CA PHE A 101 7.61 8.24 -2.40
C PHE A 101 8.34 9.30 -1.56
N GLU A 102 9.64 9.10 -1.28
CA GLU A 102 10.43 9.91 -0.35
C GLU A 102 10.33 11.42 -0.65
N ALA A 103 10.52 11.78 -1.92
CA ALA A 103 10.45 13.17 -2.39
C ALA A 103 9.05 13.80 -2.20
N ASP A 104 7.98 13.03 -2.42
CA ASP A 104 6.60 13.50 -2.28
C ASP A 104 6.18 13.58 -0.79
N LEU A 105 6.65 12.64 0.02
CA LEU A 105 6.38 12.59 1.45
C LEU A 105 7.06 13.74 2.19
N ALA A 106 8.26 14.15 1.77
CA ALA A 106 8.98 15.29 2.32
C ALA A 106 8.41 16.65 1.89
N ALA A 107 7.74 16.74 0.73
CA ALA A 107 7.28 18.00 0.14
C ALA A 107 5.89 18.48 0.62
N SER A 108 5.11 17.64 1.33
CA SER A 108 3.77 17.99 1.80
C SER A 108 3.74 18.25 3.32
N PRO A 109 3.64 19.51 3.78
CA PRO A 109 3.40 19.82 5.20
C PRO A 109 2.00 19.36 5.63
N GLU A 110 1.85 19.04 6.92
CA GLU A 110 0.62 18.57 7.57
C GLU A 110 -0.55 19.57 7.52
#